data_AF-A0A351L2X1-F1
#
_entry.id   AF-A0A351L2X1-F1
#
_cell.length_a   1.000
_cell.length_b   1.000
_cell.length_c   1.000
_cell.angle_alpha   90.00
_cell.angle_beta   90.00
_cell.angle_gamma   90.00
#
_symmetry.space_group_name_H-M   'P 1'
#
loop_
_entity.id
_entity.type
_entity.pdbx_description
1 polymer ?
#
loop_
_entity_poly.entity_id
_entity_poly.type
_entity_poly.pdbx_seq_one_letter_code
_entity_poly.pdbx_strand_id
1 'polypeptide(L)'
;MFDPRVQQLSDIYARLFETVVEQSRLLAPIIIDRANGIATALGKSIQQQETQKIAKAALGLIDAYGEMDGNDTKIYKSDAFVIRQQGQLIGIHHRPDELTDFANPLMEFTIGKNDSFVIKTPPKAMLPAEKEEFLMVSDRASRARLRDRFESGLPNAKTDLRDLAAALGSLAPAGTLSTLKSFRQTEALGLLNQILEKAKTDEIQVGDYLISRRRNLEDGKGQLCLKKGDLELVKYTVQKTSQGLIKQVDKLNLTQWDWQQIQFIARNTKSLNALDTSLAGSVANQNSLSFISQIKVPLHPALKKAWDYLNQHGWSVNTQEGNDRIKTTLEQSKGRLRVAEQRELYYKCLLHHQELMSAPNPIHLPSIKDVMKDLERWRKEVISAHYTPIQHLAINREKAADTQAEISL
;
A
#
# COMPACT_ATOMS: atom_id res chain seq x y z
N MET A 1 70.03 39.30 -13.16
CA MET A 1 70.29 38.34 -14.26
C MET A 1 69.74 37.00 -13.78
N PHE A 2 68.68 36.47 -14.39
CA PHE A 2 68.04 35.22 -13.93
C PHE A 2 68.93 34.02 -14.28
N ASP A 3 69.03 33.05 -13.37
CA ASP A 3 69.83 31.84 -13.54
C ASP A 3 69.26 31.00 -14.70
N PRO A 4 70.03 30.76 -15.79
CA PRO A 4 69.60 29.98 -16.94
C PRO A 4 69.08 28.58 -16.58
N ARG A 5 69.54 28.00 -15.46
CA ARG A 5 69.12 26.67 -14.99
C ARG A 5 67.71 26.69 -14.42
N VAL A 6 67.30 27.81 -13.80
CA VAL A 6 65.94 28.01 -13.27
C VAL A 6 64.94 28.18 -14.42
N GLN A 7 65.34 28.89 -15.49
CA GLN A 7 64.54 29.03 -16.71
C GLN A 7 64.33 27.66 -17.40
N GLN A 8 65.39 26.86 -17.54
CA GLN A 8 65.31 25.53 -18.14
C GLN A 8 64.40 24.58 -17.35
N LEU A 9 64.47 24.60 -16.01
CA LEU A 9 63.58 23.80 -15.18
C LEU A 9 62.12 24.24 -15.33
N SER A 10 61.85 25.54 -15.33
CA SER A 10 60.51 26.09 -15.55
C SER A 10 59.92 25.65 -16.89
N ASP A 11 60.71 25.68 -17.96
CA ASP A 11 60.27 25.25 -19.30
C ASP A 11 60.00 23.75 -19.37
N ILE A 12 60.79 22.94 -18.67
CA ILE A 12 60.56 21.49 -18.54
C ILE A 12 59.25 21.21 -17.80
N TYR A 13 59.00 21.89 -16.68
CA TYR A 13 57.75 21.73 -15.92
C TYR A 13 56.53 22.20 -16.71
N ALA A 14 56.62 23.31 -17.46
CA ALA A 14 55.54 23.79 -18.31
C ALA A 14 55.17 22.78 -19.40
N ARG A 15 56.16 22.21 -20.10
CA ARG A 15 55.93 21.19 -21.13
C ARG A 15 55.36 19.89 -20.55
N LEU A 16 55.83 19.48 -19.38
CA LEU A 16 55.29 18.31 -18.68
C LEU A 16 53.82 18.54 -18.30
N PHE A 17 53.50 19.73 -17.78
CA PHE A 17 52.14 20.11 -17.43
C PHE A 17 51.21 20.16 -18.65
N GLU A 18 51.65 20.76 -19.76
CA GLU A 18 50.88 20.77 -21.01
C GLU A 18 50.62 19.35 -21.53
N THR A 19 51.63 18.47 -21.49
CA THR A 19 51.49 17.06 -21.90
C THR A 19 50.45 16.33 -21.03
N VAL A 20 50.47 16.54 -19.72
CA VAL A 20 49.49 15.94 -18.79
C VAL A 20 48.08 16.48 -19.04
N VAL A 21 47.94 17.79 -19.28
CA VAL A 21 46.65 18.42 -19.61
C VAL A 21 46.11 17.89 -20.94
N GLU A 22 46.96 17.74 -21.95
CA GLU A 22 46.57 17.25 -23.28
C GLU A 22 46.18 15.77 -23.25
N GLN A 23 46.95 14.93 -22.56
CA GLN A 23 46.57 13.53 -22.33
C GLN A 23 45.27 13.42 -21.52
N SER A 24 45.06 14.28 -20.52
CA SER A 24 43.80 14.32 -19.77
C SER A 24 42.61 14.71 -20.64
N ARG A 25 42.78 15.67 -21.56
CA ARG A 25 41.74 16.06 -22.54
C ARG A 25 41.40 14.94 -23.51
N LEU A 26 42.38 14.12 -23.91
CA LEU A 26 42.17 12.96 -24.80
C LEU A 26 41.50 11.79 -24.08
N LEU A 27 41.89 11.51 -22.82
CA LEU A 27 41.37 10.38 -22.05
C LEU A 27 40.00 10.65 -21.42
N ALA A 28 39.73 11.89 -21.02
CA ALA A 28 38.45 12.28 -20.39
C ALA A 28 37.21 11.83 -21.17
N PRO A 29 37.04 12.11 -22.49
CA PRO A 29 35.87 11.68 -23.23
C PRO A 29 35.74 10.16 -23.32
N ILE A 30 36.85 9.43 -23.45
CA ILE A 30 36.85 7.95 -23.49
C ILE A 30 36.38 7.37 -22.15
N ILE A 31 36.86 7.94 -21.04
CA ILE A 31 36.47 7.54 -19.69
C ILE A 31 34.99 7.86 -19.45
N ILE A 32 34.53 9.05 -19.86
CA ILE A 32 33.13 9.48 -19.75
C ILE A 32 32.21 8.55 -20.56
N ASP A 33 32.56 8.22 -21.80
CA ASP A 33 31.77 7.32 -22.64
C ASP A 33 31.69 5.91 -22.07
N ARG A 34 32.81 5.38 -21.55
CA ARG A 34 32.79 4.08 -20.86
C ARG A 34 31.95 4.11 -19.59
N ALA A 35 32.04 5.16 -18.78
CA ALA A 35 31.23 5.33 -17.58
C ALA A 35 29.74 5.41 -17.93
N ASN A 36 29.37 6.16 -18.96
CA ASN A 36 28.00 6.25 -19.49
C ASN A 36 27.49 4.89 -20.00
N GLY A 37 28.34 4.13 -20.69
CA GLY A 37 28.03 2.77 -21.14
C GLY A 37 27.75 1.82 -19.98
N ILE A 38 28.57 1.86 -18.92
CA ILE A 38 28.39 1.06 -17.70
C ILE A 38 27.11 1.48 -16.97
N ALA A 39 26.87 2.77 -16.78
CA ALA A 39 25.67 3.30 -16.13
C ALA A 39 24.39 2.87 -16.89
N THR A 40 24.41 2.94 -18.22
CA THR A 40 23.31 2.49 -19.07
C THR A 40 23.06 0.99 -18.94
N ALA A 41 24.12 0.17 -18.93
CA ALA A 41 24.00 -1.28 -18.76
C ALA A 41 23.46 -1.67 -17.38
N LEU A 42 23.94 -1.01 -16.31
CA LEU A 42 23.45 -1.20 -14.95
C LEU A 42 21.98 -0.79 -14.82
N GLY A 43 21.60 0.37 -15.38
CA GLY A 43 20.20 0.82 -15.39
C GLY A 43 19.27 -0.19 -16.08
N LYS A 44 19.68 -0.72 -17.23
CA LYS A 44 18.95 -1.79 -17.94
C LYS A 44 18.84 -3.08 -17.10
N SER A 45 19.90 -3.47 -16.42
CA SER A 45 19.91 -4.66 -15.56
C SER A 45 18.96 -4.52 -14.36
N ILE A 46 18.96 -3.36 -13.69
CA ILE A 46 18.05 -3.05 -12.58
C ILE A 46 16.59 -3.08 -13.08
N GLN A 47 16.31 -2.41 -14.19
CA GLN A 47 14.96 -2.37 -14.77
C GLN A 47 14.47 -3.78 -15.16
N GLN A 48 15.36 -4.62 -15.67
CA GLN A 48 15.04 -6.02 -15.98
C GLN A 48 14.72 -6.81 -14.70
N GLN A 49 15.51 -6.65 -13.64
CA GLN A 49 15.27 -7.31 -12.37
C GLN A 49 13.94 -6.85 -11.73
N GLU A 50 13.64 -5.56 -11.76
CA GLU A 50 12.36 -5.01 -11.30
C GLU A 50 11.19 -5.58 -12.09
N THR A 51 11.32 -5.65 -13.42
CA THR A 51 10.28 -6.23 -14.28
C THR A 51 9.99 -7.68 -13.92
N GLN A 52 11.04 -8.48 -13.66
CA GLN A 52 10.88 -9.87 -13.19
C GLN A 52 10.21 -9.93 -11.81
N LYS A 53 10.54 -9.01 -10.89
CA LYS A 53 9.89 -8.94 -9.57
C LYS A 53 8.41 -8.56 -9.65
N ILE A 54 8.03 -7.67 -10.57
CA ILE A 54 6.64 -7.29 -10.82
C ILE A 54 5.86 -8.50 -11.35
N ALA A 55 6.40 -9.20 -12.36
CA ALA A 55 5.80 -10.43 -12.88
C ALA A 55 5.60 -11.48 -11.78
N LYS A 56 6.62 -11.68 -10.93
CA LYS A 56 6.53 -12.59 -9.78
C LYS A 56 5.45 -12.19 -8.78
N ALA A 57 5.32 -10.91 -8.47
CA ALA A 57 4.28 -10.42 -7.58
C ALA A 57 2.88 -10.63 -8.19
N ALA A 58 2.73 -10.35 -9.48
CA ALA A 58 1.48 -10.55 -10.19
C ALA A 58 1.03 -12.02 -10.21
N LEU A 59 1.97 -12.94 -10.50
CA LEU A 59 1.70 -14.38 -10.42
C LEU A 59 1.35 -14.80 -8.98
N GLY A 60 2.08 -14.30 -7.97
CA GLY A 60 1.76 -14.62 -6.58
C GLY A 60 0.37 -14.16 -6.14
N LEU A 61 -0.08 -12.99 -6.62
CA LEU A 61 -1.43 -12.46 -6.34
C LEU A 61 -2.52 -13.28 -7.03
N ILE A 62 -2.33 -13.65 -8.30
CA ILE A 62 -3.32 -14.47 -9.01
C ILE A 62 -3.39 -15.89 -8.46
N ASP A 63 -2.26 -16.45 -8.00
CA ASP A 63 -2.23 -17.76 -7.35
C ASP A 63 -2.97 -17.73 -6.00
N ALA A 64 -2.76 -16.68 -5.21
CA ALA A 64 -3.35 -16.57 -3.88
C ALA A 64 -4.83 -16.18 -3.88
N TYR A 65 -5.26 -15.32 -4.82
CA TYR A 65 -6.58 -14.68 -4.77
C TYR A 65 -7.34 -14.69 -6.10
N GLY A 66 -6.77 -15.26 -7.17
CA GLY A 66 -7.43 -15.28 -8.48
C GLY A 66 -8.63 -16.23 -8.51
N GLU A 67 -9.71 -15.76 -9.12
CA GLU A 67 -10.96 -16.49 -9.32
C GLU A 67 -11.12 -16.84 -10.80
N MET A 68 -11.82 -17.93 -11.12
CA MET A 68 -12.10 -18.29 -12.51
C MET A 68 -13.26 -17.44 -13.04
N ASP A 69 -13.05 -16.71 -14.13
CA ASP A 69 -14.06 -15.83 -14.75
C ASP A 69 -14.54 -16.40 -16.09
N GLY A 70 -15.11 -17.62 -16.06
CA GLY A 70 -15.49 -18.36 -17.26
C GLY A 70 -14.33 -18.57 -18.24
N ASN A 71 -14.55 -19.30 -19.34
CA ASN A 71 -13.59 -19.42 -20.45
C ASN A 71 -12.12 -19.73 -20.04
N ASP A 72 -11.92 -20.54 -19.00
CA ASP A 72 -10.61 -20.92 -18.45
C ASP A 72 -9.67 -19.72 -18.14
N THR A 73 -10.24 -18.55 -17.88
CA THR A 73 -9.50 -17.34 -17.56
C THR A 73 -9.50 -17.16 -16.04
N LYS A 74 -8.30 -17.11 -15.43
CA LYS A 74 -8.16 -16.78 -14.02
C LYS A 74 -7.97 -15.27 -13.89
N ILE A 75 -8.75 -14.60 -13.06
CA ILE A 75 -8.69 -13.15 -12.87
C ILE A 75 -8.53 -12.83 -11.39
N TYR A 76 -7.57 -11.97 -11.10
CA TYR A 76 -7.46 -11.31 -9.82
C TYR A 76 -7.82 -9.84 -9.95
N LYS A 77 -8.78 -9.40 -9.11
CA LYS A 77 -9.29 -8.04 -9.06
C LYS A 77 -8.82 -7.38 -7.76
N SER A 78 -8.05 -6.31 -7.88
CA SER A 78 -7.64 -5.46 -6.75
C SER A 78 -8.38 -4.12 -6.79
N ASP A 79 -8.21 -3.29 -5.76
CA ASP A 79 -8.79 -1.94 -5.75
C ASP A 79 -8.33 -1.10 -6.96
N ALA A 80 -7.06 -1.20 -7.38
CA ALA A 80 -6.48 -0.36 -8.44
C ALA A 80 -6.12 -1.08 -9.75
N PHE A 81 -5.96 -2.41 -9.73
CA PHE A 81 -5.47 -3.20 -10.86
C PHE A 81 -6.30 -4.46 -11.11
N VAL A 82 -6.18 -4.98 -12.33
CA VAL A 82 -6.65 -6.32 -12.69
C VAL A 82 -5.48 -7.12 -13.24
N ILE A 83 -5.37 -8.37 -12.78
CA ILE A 83 -4.41 -9.34 -13.30
C ILE A 83 -5.20 -10.46 -13.95
N ARG A 84 -4.95 -10.72 -15.23
CA ARG A 84 -5.65 -11.77 -16.00
C ARG A 84 -4.64 -12.82 -16.42
N GLN A 85 -5.01 -14.08 -16.28
CA GLN A 85 -4.27 -15.22 -16.81
C GLN A 85 -5.15 -15.97 -17.80
N GLN A 86 -4.70 -16.04 -19.05
CA GLN A 86 -5.30 -16.81 -20.14
C GLN A 86 -4.29 -17.85 -20.62
N GLY A 87 -4.47 -19.09 -20.18
CA GLY A 87 -3.46 -20.13 -20.33
C GLY A 87 -2.14 -19.71 -19.67
N GLN A 88 -1.10 -19.50 -20.48
CA GLN A 88 0.24 -19.09 -20.02
C GLN A 88 0.46 -17.58 -20.05
N LEU A 89 -0.42 -16.81 -20.70
CA LEU A 89 -0.30 -15.36 -20.80
C LEU A 89 -0.88 -14.70 -19.56
N ILE A 90 -0.09 -13.85 -18.91
CA ILE A 90 -0.51 -13.04 -17.77
C ILE A 90 -0.38 -11.56 -18.13
N GLY A 91 -1.48 -10.82 -17.96
CA GLY A 91 -1.56 -9.38 -18.18
C GLY A 91 -1.88 -8.62 -16.90
N ILE A 92 -1.25 -7.46 -16.71
CA ILE A 92 -1.53 -6.50 -15.63
C ILE A 92 -2.17 -5.26 -16.28
N HIS A 93 -3.31 -4.84 -15.75
CA HIS A 93 -4.11 -3.73 -16.26
C HIS A 93 -4.53 -2.80 -15.12
N HIS A 94 -4.86 -1.55 -15.43
CA HIS A 94 -5.55 -0.71 -14.45
C HIS A 94 -7.00 -1.21 -14.28
N ARG A 95 -7.58 -0.95 -13.11
CA ARG A 95 -8.98 -1.28 -12.83
C ARG A 95 -9.97 -0.72 -13.86
N PRO A 96 -9.85 0.53 -14.33
CA PRO A 96 -10.78 1.10 -15.31
C PRO A 96 -10.72 0.43 -16.70
N ASP A 97 -9.65 -0.31 -17.01
CA ASP A 97 -9.53 -1.00 -18.30
C ASP A 97 -10.54 -2.14 -18.47
N GLU A 98 -11.25 -2.53 -17.39
CA GLU A 98 -12.42 -3.44 -17.49
C GLU A 98 -13.49 -2.90 -18.44
N LEU A 99 -13.60 -1.57 -18.57
CA LEU A 99 -14.59 -0.92 -19.44
C LEU A 99 -14.20 -0.97 -20.92
N THR A 100 -12.94 -1.29 -21.22
CA THR A 100 -12.36 -1.30 -22.57
C THR A 100 -11.84 -2.69 -22.96
N ASP A 101 -12.38 -3.73 -22.33
CA ASP A 101 -11.98 -5.13 -22.50
C ASP A 101 -10.47 -5.33 -22.40
N PHE A 102 -9.83 -4.60 -21.49
CA PHE A 102 -8.42 -4.72 -21.17
C PHE A 102 -7.46 -4.46 -22.34
N ALA A 103 -7.88 -3.64 -23.31
CA ALA A 103 -7.10 -3.34 -24.53
C ALA A 103 -5.72 -2.72 -24.27
N ASN A 104 -5.50 -2.13 -23.10
CA ASN A 104 -4.26 -1.42 -22.74
C ASN A 104 -3.55 -2.10 -21.57
N PRO A 105 -2.79 -3.20 -21.78
CA PRO A 105 -2.00 -3.79 -20.71
C PRO A 105 -0.87 -2.86 -20.27
N LEU A 106 -0.72 -2.71 -18.95
CA LEU A 106 0.46 -2.09 -18.36
C LEU A 106 1.68 -2.99 -18.51
N MET A 107 1.49 -4.30 -18.44
CA MET A 107 2.54 -5.29 -18.57
C MET A 107 1.96 -6.64 -18.98
N GLU A 108 2.68 -7.38 -19.81
CA GLU A 108 2.32 -8.76 -20.17
C GLU A 108 3.55 -9.66 -20.18
N PHE A 109 3.36 -10.89 -19.72
CA PHE A 109 4.41 -11.88 -19.67
C PHE A 109 3.85 -13.30 -19.78
N THR A 110 4.71 -14.25 -20.10
CA THR A 110 4.40 -15.68 -20.03
C THR A 110 5.34 -16.39 -19.08
N ILE A 111 4.85 -17.48 -18.47
CA ILE A 111 5.67 -18.35 -17.64
C ILE A 111 6.54 -19.21 -18.56
N GLY A 112 7.85 -18.98 -18.50
CA GLY A 112 8.87 -19.76 -19.20
C GLY A 112 9.27 -21.01 -18.42
N LYS A 113 10.31 -21.71 -18.90
CA LYS A 113 10.88 -22.85 -18.17
C LYS A 113 11.58 -22.36 -16.89
N ASN A 114 11.56 -23.17 -15.83
CA ASN A 114 12.20 -22.90 -14.53
C ASN A 114 11.74 -21.60 -13.82
N ASP A 115 10.42 -21.31 -13.80
CA ASP A 115 9.84 -20.11 -13.17
C ASP A 115 10.43 -18.77 -13.68
N SER A 116 11.00 -18.76 -14.88
CA SER A 116 11.45 -17.53 -15.54
C SER A 116 10.28 -16.84 -16.24
N PHE A 117 10.26 -15.50 -16.25
CA PHE A 117 9.22 -14.74 -16.94
C PHE A 117 9.73 -14.22 -18.28
N VAL A 118 9.04 -14.58 -19.36
CA VAL A 118 9.29 -14.02 -20.69
C VAL A 118 8.38 -12.80 -20.86
N ILE A 119 8.98 -11.62 -20.86
CA ILE A 119 8.25 -10.34 -20.92
C ILE A 119 7.84 -10.06 -22.37
N LYS A 120 6.54 -9.92 -22.62
CA LYS A 120 5.99 -9.54 -23.93
C LYS A 120 5.80 -8.03 -24.01
N THR A 121 5.18 -7.46 -22.99
CA THR A 121 4.92 -6.02 -22.88
C THR A 121 5.56 -5.51 -21.59
N PRO A 122 6.60 -4.67 -21.64
CA PRO A 122 7.28 -4.16 -20.45
C PRO A 122 6.44 -3.08 -19.72
N PRO A 123 6.64 -2.87 -18.41
CA PRO A 123 5.88 -1.90 -17.60
C PRO A 123 6.29 -0.45 -17.86
N LYS A 124 6.20 0.03 -19.10
CA LYS A 124 6.54 1.41 -19.48
C LYS A 124 5.45 2.40 -19.09
N ALA A 125 4.19 2.01 -19.23
CA ALA A 125 3.02 2.83 -18.89
C ALA A 125 2.71 2.85 -17.38
N MET A 126 3.31 1.94 -16.61
CA MET A 126 3.12 1.87 -15.16
C MET A 126 3.92 3.00 -14.48
N LEU A 127 3.23 3.79 -13.63
CA LEU A 127 3.83 4.89 -12.89
C LEU A 127 4.85 4.37 -11.88
N PRO A 128 5.88 5.16 -11.49
CA PRO A 128 6.87 4.73 -10.51
C PRO A 128 6.25 4.25 -9.19
N ALA A 129 5.27 4.98 -8.64
CA ALA A 129 4.59 4.59 -7.42
C ALA A 129 3.80 3.27 -7.54
N GLU A 130 3.30 2.95 -8.74
CA GLU A 130 2.59 1.69 -9.01
C GLU A 130 3.57 0.52 -9.07
N LYS A 131 4.71 0.69 -9.74
CA LYS A 131 5.80 -0.31 -9.76
C LYS A 131 6.22 -0.66 -8.34
N GLU A 132 6.39 0.35 -7.50
CA GLU A 132 6.84 0.14 -6.12
C GLU A 132 5.85 -0.68 -5.28
N GLU A 133 4.53 -0.58 -5.50
CA GLU A 133 3.55 -1.44 -4.81
C GLU A 133 3.77 -2.92 -5.17
N PHE A 134 4.03 -3.25 -6.44
CA PHE A 134 4.36 -4.62 -6.86
C PHE A 134 5.72 -5.09 -6.31
N LEU A 135 6.73 -4.21 -6.33
CA LEU A 135 8.06 -4.53 -5.80
C LEU A 135 8.02 -4.82 -4.30
N MET A 136 7.21 -4.06 -3.54
CA MET A 136 6.98 -4.31 -2.12
C MET A 136 6.35 -5.68 -1.85
N VAL A 137 5.33 -6.07 -2.64
CA VAL A 137 4.70 -7.39 -2.55
C VAL A 137 5.71 -8.50 -2.87
N SER A 138 6.50 -8.33 -3.93
CA SER A 138 7.55 -9.29 -4.34
C SER A 138 8.61 -9.49 -3.25
N ASP A 139 9.10 -8.39 -2.66
CA ASP A 139 10.09 -8.43 -1.59
C ASP A 139 9.51 -9.04 -0.31
N ARG A 140 8.22 -8.83 0.00
CA ARG A 140 7.54 -9.50 1.14
C ARG A 140 7.42 -11.00 0.92
N ALA A 141 6.91 -11.42 -0.25
CA ALA A 141 6.78 -12.84 -0.59
C ALA A 141 8.14 -13.55 -0.52
N SER A 142 9.20 -12.89 -0.97
CA SER A 142 10.57 -13.41 -0.89
C SER A 142 11.09 -13.51 0.55
N ARG A 143 10.78 -12.54 1.43
CA ARG A 143 11.11 -12.59 2.87
C ARG A 143 10.39 -13.74 3.59
N ALA A 144 9.15 -14.02 3.24
CA ALA A 144 8.35 -15.08 3.85
C ALA A 144 8.82 -16.47 3.45
N ARG A 145 9.10 -16.71 2.16
CA ARG A 145 9.66 -18.00 1.67
C ARG A 145 11.00 -18.37 2.31
N LEU A 146 11.78 -17.38 2.74
CA LEU A 146 13.04 -17.59 3.49
C LEU A 146 12.80 -18.03 4.94
N ARG A 147 11.63 -17.75 5.53
CA ARG A 147 11.27 -18.15 6.89
C ARG A 147 10.49 -19.46 6.91
N ASP A 148 9.48 -19.58 6.05
CA ASP A 148 8.63 -20.76 5.92
C ASP A 148 8.57 -21.16 4.44
N ARG A 149 9.23 -22.27 4.09
CA ARG A 149 9.41 -22.76 2.70
C ARG A 149 8.10 -23.08 1.94
N PHE A 150 6.91 -22.83 2.53
CA PHE A 150 5.62 -23.32 2.06
C PHE A 150 4.50 -22.28 1.96
N GLU A 151 4.68 -21.02 2.37
CA GLU A 151 3.62 -20.00 2.26
C GLU A 151 3.97 -18.92 1.21
N SER A 152 2.93 -18.43 0.51
CA SER A 152 3.04 -17.36 -0.50
C SER A 152 3.61 -16.04 0.07
N GLY A 153 3.66 -15.91 1.40
CA GLY A 153 4.04 -14.68 2.10
C GLY A 153 3.00 -13.56 1.99
N LEU A 154 1.86 -13.87 1.38
CA LEU A 154 0.72 -12.97 1.23
C LEU A 154 -0.30 -13.23 2.35
N PRO A 155 -1.06 -12.20 2.79
CA PRO A 155 -2.17 -12.36 3.72
C PRO A 155 -3.11 -13.50 3.33
N ASN A 156 -3.49 -14.37 4.25
CA ASN A 156 -4.52 -15.39 3.99
C ASN A 156 -5.90 -14.93 4.46
N ALA A 157 -6.92 -15.77 4.24
CA ALA A 157 -8.32 -15.50 4.59
C ALA A 157 -8.59 -15.29 6.09
N LYS A 158 -7.63 -15.48 6.99
CA LYS A 158 -7.76 -15.17 8.43
C LYS A 158 -7.20 -13.80 8.81
N THR A 159 -6.51 -13.15 7.87
CA THR A 159 -5.85 -11.85 8.11
C THR A 159 -6.89 -10.76 8.26
N ASP A 160 -6.74 -9.90 9.27
CA ASP A 160 -7.59 -8.73 9.40
C ASP A 160 -7.46 -7.83 8.15
N LEU A 161 -8.58 -7.31 7.66
CA LEU A 161 -8.68 -6.49 6.46
C LEU A 161 -7.80 -5.24 6.54
N ARG A 162 -7.61 -4.67 7.74
CA ARG A 162 -6.68 -3.54 7.96
C ARG A 162 -5.24 -3.97 7.71
N ASP A 163 -4.87 -5.17 8.17
CA ASP A 163 -3.55 -5.74 7.98
C ASP A 163 -3.31 -6.16 6.53
N LEU A 164 -4.32 -6.73 5.89
CA LEU A 164 -4.32 -7.04 4.46
C LEU A 164 -4.15 -5.75 3.63
N ALA A 165 -4.88 -4.70 3.96
CA ALA A 165 -4.80 -3.41 3.29
C ALA A 165 -3.45 -2.71 3.51
N ALA A 166 -2.89 -2.81 4.72
CA ALA A 166 -1.55 -2.30 5.02
C ALA A 166 -0.47 -3.05 4.24
N ALA A 167 -0.64 -4.37 4.09
CA ALA A 167 0.27 -5.23 3.38
C ALA A 167 0.23 -4.95 1.87
N LEU A 168 -0.94 -5.02 1.25
CA LEU A 168 -1.08 -5.06 -0.21
C LEU A 168 -1.37 -3.69 -0.84
N GLY A 169 -1.83 -2.71 -0.05
CA GLY A 169 -2.06 -1.36 -0.53
C GLY A 169 -3.03 -1.27 -1.71
N SER A 170 -2.57 -0.74 -2.85
CA SER A 170 -3.39 -0.68 -4.07
C SER A 170 -3.68 -2.06 -4.67
N LEU A 171 -2.86 -3.05 -4.32
CA LEU A 171 -2.98 -4.44 -4.73
C LEU A 171 -3.79 -5.27 -3.73
N ALA A 172 -4.53 -4.63 -2.82
CA ALA A 172 -5.48 -5.34 -1.97
C ALA A 172 -6.70 -5.79 -2.81
N PRO A 173 -7.35 -6.94 -2.49
CA PRO A 173 -8.52 -7.41 -3.21
C PRO A 173 -9.59 -6.33 -3.37
N ALA A 174 -10.29 -6.36 -4.50
CA ALA A 174 -11.29 -5.36 -4.85
C ALA A 174 -12.33 -5.19 -3.73
N GLY A 175 -12.63 -3.92 -3.44
CA GLY A 175 -13.56 -3.52 -2.40
C GLY A 175 -12.97 -3.46 -0.99
N THR A 176 -11.65 -3.68 -0.83
CA THR A 176 -10.99 -3.57 0.47
C THR A 176 -11.16 -2.17 1.06
N LEU A 177 -10.84 -1.11 0.28
CA LEU A 177 -10.99 0.26 0.75
C LEU A 177 -12.45 0.65 1.02
N SER A 178 -13.39 0.23 0.17
CA SER A 178 -14.80 0.57 0.34
C SER A 178 -15.36 -0.09 1.60
N THR A 179 -15.07 -1.38 1.82
CA THR A 179 -15.43 -2.07 3.06
C THR A 179 -14.82 -1.37 4.27
N LEU A 180 -13.52 -1.02 4.27
CA LEU A 180 -12.92 -0.27 5.38
C LEU A 180 -13.64 1.07 5.68
N LYS A 181 -14.09 1.79 4.64
CA LYS A 181 -14.85 3.04 4.79
C LYS A 181 -16.24 2.82 5.42
N SER A 182 -16.99 1.80 5.00
CA SER A 182 -18.31 1.47 5.58
C SER A 182 -18.23 1.18 7.08
N PHE A 183 -17.17 0.51 7.53
CA PHE A 183 -16.94 0.24 8.94
C PHE A 183 -16.58 1.48 9.74
N ARG A 184 -15.76 2.37 9.17
CA ARG A 184 -15.46 3.69 9.76
C ARG A 184 -16.73 4.51 9.99
N GLN A 185 -17.70 4.41 9.08
CA GLN A 185 -18.97 5.13 9.13
C GLN A 185 -20.05 4.45 9.98
N THR A 186 -19.71 3.37 10.71
CA THR A 186 -20.64 2.55 11.52
C THR A 186 -21.80 1.92 10.74
N GLU A 187 -21.76 1.93 9.40
CA GLU A 187 -22.78 1.35 8.52
C GLU A 187 -22.97 -0.14 8.82
N ALA A 188 -21.86 -0.87 8.95
CA ALA A 188 -21.87 -2.30 9.26
C ALA A 188 -22.43 -2.63 10.64
N LEU A 189 -22.11 -1.82 11.65
CA LEU A 189 -22.70 -1.96 12.99
C LEU A 189 -24.23 -1.75 12.92
N GLY A 190 -24.68 -0.74 12.19
CA GLY A 190 -26.10 -0.45 11.98
C GLY A 190 -26.81 -1.60 11.28
N LEU A 191 -26.24 -2.11 10.18
CA LEU A 191 -26.81 -3.21 9.40
C LEU A 191 -26.92 -4.51 10.20
N LEU A 192 -25.87 -4.89 10.93
CA LEU A 192 -25.88 -6.12 11.74
C LEU A 192 -26.90 -6.04 12.88
N ASN A 193 -27.00 -4.90 13.57
CA ASN A 193 -28.03 -4.70 14.59
C ASN A 193 -29.44 -4.72 13.97
N GLN A 194 -29.61 -4.07 12.82
CA GLN A 194 -30.88 -4.03 12.11
C GLN A 194 -31.35 -5.45 11.72
N ILE A 195 -30.45 -6.34 11.29
CA ILE A 195 -30.79 -7.74 10.98
C ILE A 195 -31.35 -8.44 12.23
N LEU A 196 -30.65 -8.34 13.36
CA LEU A 196 -31.07 -8.97 14.62
C LEU A 196 -32.39 -8.39 15.16
N GLU A 197 -32.55 -7.06 15.10
CA GLU A 197 -33.78 -6.38 15.50
C GLU A 197 -34.97 -6.79 14.63
N LYS A 198 -34.81 -6.84 13.30
CA LYS A 198 -35.84 -7.32 12.38
C LYS A 198 -36.21 -8.78 12.62
N ALA A 199 -35.22 -9.62 12.94
CA ALA A 199 -35.42 -11.04 13.22
C ALA A 199 -35.93 -11.31 14.65
N LYS A 200 -35.99 -10.28 15.52
CA LYS A 200 -36.38 -10.38 16.94
C LYS A 200 -35.63 -11.47 17.71
N THR A 201 -34.34 -11.62 17.41
CA THR A 201 -33.46 -12.59 18.06
C THR A 201 -32.09 -11.96 18.32
N ASP A 202 -31.39 -12.45 19.33
CA ASP A 202 -29.99 -12.10 19.60
C ASP A 202 -29.02 -12.97 18.78
N GLU A 203 -29.49 -14.00 18.09
CA GLU A 203 -28.68 -14.87 17.24
C GLU A 203 -29.47 -15.36 16.02
N ILE A 204 -28.89 -15.26 14.83
CA ILE A 204 -29.48 -15.75 13.58
C ILE A 204 -28.42 -16.34 12.65
N GLN A 205 -28.70 -17.52 12.11
CA GLN A 205 -27.93 -18.17 11.05
C GLN A 205 -28.63 -17.95 9.70
N VAL A 206 -27.92 -17.44 8.70
CA VAL A 206 -28.39 -17.29 7.32
C VAL A 206 -27.36 -17.86 6.35
N GLY A 207 -27.67 -19.02 5.77
CA GLY A 207 -26.69 -19.79 4.99
C GLY A 207 -25.47 -20.13 5.85
N ASP A 208 -24.28 -19.75 5.39
CA ASP A 208 -23.02 -19.95 6.14
C ASP A 208 -22.77 -18.89 7.22
N TYR A 209 -23.56 -17.81 7.27
CA TYR A 209 -23.31 -16.67 8.15
C TYR A 209 -24.06 -16.77 9.48
N LEU A 210 -23.34 -16.61 10.59
CA LEU A 210 -23.90 -16.49 11.94
C LEU A 210 -23.77 -15.05 12.41
N ILE A 211 -24.88 -14.37 12.70
CA ILE A 211 -24.90 -13.05 13.33
C ILE A 211 -25.37 -13.22 14.76
N SER A 212 -24.60 -12.72 15.72
CA SER A 212 -24.93 -12.87 17.15
C SER A 212 -24.62 -11.60 17.94
N ARG A 213 -25.47 -11.30 18.92
CA ARG A 213 -25.33 -10.22 19.89
C ARG A 213 -25.32 -10.83 21.29
N ARG A 214 -24.31 -10.50 22.08
CA ARG A 214 -24.20 -10.90 23.48
C ARG A 214 -24.09 -9.68 24.35
N ARG A 215 -24.75 -9.69 25.51
CA ARG A 215 -24.68 -8.60 26.49
C ARG A 215 -24.25 -9.20 27.81
N ASN A 216 -23.11 -8.74 28.33
CA ASN A 216 -22.73 -8.94 29.71
C ASN A 216 -23.23 -7.73 30.50
N LEU A 217 -24.31 -7.93 31.28
CA LEU A 217 -24.93 -6.90 32.08
C LEU A 217 -24.07 -6.51 33.30
N GLU A 218 -23.24 -7.43 33.81
CA GLU A 218 -22.36 -7.18 34.96
C GLU A 218 -21.20 -6.25 34.59
N ASP A 219 -20.58 -6.46 33.42
CA ASP A 219 -19.45 -5.66 32.94
C ASP A 219 -19.87 -4.44 32.11
N GLY A 220 -21.17 -4.26 31.85
CA GLY A 220 -21.67 -3.23 30.93
C GLY A 220 -21.11 -3.37 29.50
N LYS A 221 -20.75 -4.59 29.08
CA LYS A 221 -20.12 -4.90 27.79
C LYS A 221 -21.10 -5.65 26.88
N GLY A 222 -21.38 -5.08 25.72
CA GLY A 222 -22.05 -5.74 24.59
C GLY A 222 -21.04 -6.19 23.54
N GLN A 223 -21.29 -7.31 22.89
CA GLN A 223 -20.55 -7.80 21.74
C GLN A 223 -21.51 -8.07 20.60
N LEU A 224 -21.11 -7.71 19.38
CA LEU A 224 -21.81 -8.05 18.15
C LEU A 224 -20.81 -8.72 17.21
N CYS A 225 -21.12 -9.94 16.80
CA CYS A 225 -20.22 -10.79 16.03
C CYS A 225 -20.91 -11.28 14.74
N LEU A 226 -20.15 -11.30 13.65
CA LEU A 226 -20.48 -11.98 12.41
C LEU A 226 -19.43 -13.08 12.15
N LYS A 227 -19.88 -14.31 11.95
CA LYS A 227 -19.03 -15.45 11.58
C LYS A 227 -19.50 -16.07 10.27
N LYS A 228 -18.59 -16.77 9.60
CA LYS A 228 -18.87 -17.67 8.47
C LYS A 228 -18.20 -19.00 8.74
N GLY A 229 -18.99 -20.02 9.10
CA GLY A 229 -18.47 -21.21 9.78
C GLY A 229 -17.68 -20.83 11.04
N ASP A 230 -16.46 -21.35 11.18
CA ASP A 230 -15.56 -21.03 12.31
C ASP A 230 -14.82 -19.69 12.17
N LEU A 231 -14.91 -19.03 11.00
CA LEU A 231 -14.19 -17.80 10.74
C LEU A 231 -14.97 -16.60 11.27
N GLU A 232 -14.44 -15.93 12.29
CA GLU A 232 -14.96 -14.64 12.74
C GLU A 232 -14.58 -13.54 11.73
N LEU A 233 -15.59 -12.99 11.06
CA LEU A 233 -15.46 -11.96 10.03
C LEU A 233 -15.54 -10.55 10.62
N VAL A 234 -16.44 -10.33 11.59
CA VAL A 234 -16.57 -9.04 12.25
C VAL A 234 -16.77 -9.25 13.74
N LYS A 235 -16.11 -8.43 14.53
CA LYS A 235 -16.35 -8.32 15.96
C LYS A 235 -16.40 -6.87 16.39
N TYR A 236 -17.51 -6.49 16.99
CA TYR A 236 -17.71 -5.20 17.65
C TYR A 236 -17.81 -5.39 19.15
N THR A 237 -17.14 -4.53 19.91
CA THR A 237 -17.35 -4.38 21.34
C THR A 237 -17.99 -3.02 21.62
N VAL A 238 -19.05 -3.04 22.43
CA VAL A 238 -19.71 -1.86 22.97
C VAL A 238 -19.51 -1.89 24.47
N GLN A 239 -18.90 -0.87 25.06
CA GLN A 239 -18.70 -0.78 26.50
C GLN A 239 -19.35 0.48 27.05
N LYS A 240 -20.18 0.30 28.08
CA LYS A 240 -20.69 1.43 28.88
C LYS A 240 -19.60 1.89 29.84
N THR A 241 -19.31 3.18 29.82
CA THR A 241 -18.36 3.85 30.72
C THR A 241 -19.07 4.99 31.44
N SER A 242 -18.43 5.54 32.48
CA SER A 242 -18.94 6.70 33.22
C SER A 242 -19.11 7.96 32.34
N GLN A 243 -18.37 8.03 31.22
CA GLN A 243 -18.41 9.15 30.26
C GLN A 243 -19.35 8.91 29.06
N GLY A 244 -19.93 7.71 28.93
CA GLY A 244 -20.80 7.36 27.82
C GLY A 244 -20.57 5.96 27.26
N LEU A 245 -21.02 5.71 26.03
CA LEU A 245 -20.81 4.43 25.34
C LEU A 245 -19.58 4.53 24.44
N ILE A 246 -18.69 3.55 24.57
CA ILE A 246 -17.55 3.32 23.67
C ILE A 246 -17.93 2.20 22.72
N LYS A 247 -17.83 2.46 21.41
CA LYS A 247 -18.00 1.45 20.36
C LYS A 247 -16.67 1.23 19.66
N GLN A 248 -16.25 -0.02 19.51
CA GLN A 248 -14.97 -0.38 18.88
C GLN A 248 -15.14 -1.58 17.94
N VAL A 249 -14.46 -1.52 16.78
CA VAL A 249 -14.30 -2.66 15.87
C VAL A 249 -13.03 -3.43 16.28
N ASP A 250 -13.19 -4.61 16.86
CA ASP A 250 -12.05 -5.44 17.28
C ASP A 250 -11.48 -6.25 16.12
N LYS A 251 -12.36 -6.83 15.30
CA LYS A 251 -11.98 -7.66 14.15
C LYS A 251 -12.76 -7.26 12.91
N LEU A 252 -12.06 -7.18 11.79
CA LEU A 252 -12.66 -6.95 10.48
C LEU A 252 -11.96 -7.82 9.45
N ASN A 253 -12.67 -8.75 8.85
CA ASN A 253 -12.18 -9.68 7.86
C ASN A 253 -13.34 -10.05 6.92
N LEU A 254 -13.83 -9.05 6.19
CA LEU A 254 -14.88 -9.20 5.20
C LEU A 254 -14.33 -8.94 3.82
N THR A 255 -14.65 -9.83 2.88
CA THR A 255 -14.48 -9.56 1.46
C THR A 255 -15.60 -8.64 0.95
N GLN A 256 -15.44 -8.10 -0.26
CA GLN A 256 -16.53 -7.36 -0.93
C GLN A 256 -17.77 -8.24 -1.11
N TRP A 257 -17.59 -9.51 -1.48
CA TRP A 257 -18.68 -10.46 -1.62
C TRP A 257 -19.42 -10.67 -0.30
N ASP A 258 -18.70 -10.94 0.79
CA ASP A 258 -19.33 -11.12 2.11
C ASP A 258 -20.12 -9.85 2.50
N TRP A 259 -19.57 -8.67 2.24
CA TRP A 259 -20.26 -7.40 2.51
C TRP A 259 -21.56 -7.24 1.70
N GLN A 260 -21.53 -7.55 0.40
CA GLN A 260 -22.71 -7.53 -0.45
C GLN A 260 -23.77 -8.55 0.02
N GLN A 261 -23.34 -9.73 0.47
CA GLN A 261 -24.24 -10.73 1.05
C GLN A 261 -24.89 -10.22 2.34
N ILE A 262 -24.15 -9.56 3.23
CA ILE A 262 -24.72 -8.97 4.45
C ILE A 262 -25.71 -7.85 4.12
N GLN A 263 -25.40 -6.99 3.15
CA GLN A 263 -26.34 -5.96 2.68
C GLN A 263 -27.60 -6.60 2.08
N PHE A 264 -27.45 -7.68 1.31
CA PHE A 264 -28.57 -8.44 0.76
C PHE A 264 -29.41 -9.06 1.88
N ILE A 265 -28.79 -9.71 2.88
CA ILE A 265 -29.48 -10.27 4.05
C ILE A 265 -30.25 -9.18 4.78
N ALA A 266 -29.65 -8.00 5.03
CA ALA A 266 -30.29 -6.88 5.70
C ALA A 266 -31.50 -6.29 4.94
N ARG A 267 -31.44 -6.28 3.61
CA ARG A 267 -32.54 -5.83 2.73
C ARG A 267 -33.67 -6.87 2.71
N ASN A 268 -33.32 -8.14 2.63
CA ASN A 268 -34.27 -9.25 2.48
C ASN A 268 -34.73 -9.87 3.81
N THR A 269 -34.24 -9.39 4.96
CA THR A 269 -34.81 -9.76 6.27
C THR A 269 -36.28 -9.31 6.41
N LYS A 270 -36.86 -8.64 5.39
CA LYS A 270 -38.24 -8.16 5.32
C LYS A 270 -39.12 -8.85 4.25
N SER A 271 -39.12 -10.19 4.18
CA SER A 271 -40.41 -10.91 4.07
C SER A 271 -41.28 -10.76 5.35
N LEU A 272 -40.84 -9.96 6.33
CA LEU A 272 -41.67 -9.31 7.35
C LEU A 272 -41.34 -7.79 7.42
N ASN A 273 -42.17 -7.02 6.71
CA ASN A 273 -42.59 -5.61 6.81
C ASN A 273 -41.60 -4.43 7.02
N ALA A 274 -41.66 -3.55 6.01
CA ALA A 274 -41.50 -2.09 5.97
C ALA A 274 -40.09 -1.49 6.14
N LEU A 275 -39.46 -1.14 5.01
CA LEU A 275 -38.30 -0.25 4.93
C LEU A 275 -38.46 1.00 5.80
N ASP A 276 -37.39 1.34 6.53
CA ASP A 276 -37.14 2.73 6.89
C ASP A 276 -35.74 3.06 6.38
N THR A 277 -35.72 3.92 5.36
CA THR A 277 -34.54 4.24 4.55
C THR A 277 -34.05 5.60 5.01
N SER A 278 -33.33 5.64 6.14
CA SER A 278 -32.70 6.86 6.65
C SER A 278 -31.32 6.57 7.25
N LEU A 279 -30.46 5.91 6.47
CA LEU A 279 -29.02 5.83 6.74
C LEU A 279 -28.26 6.45 5.57
N ALA A 280 -28.56 7.72 5.29
CA ALA A 280 -27.72 8.58 4.47
C ALA A 280 -27.52 9.89 5.22
N GLY A 281 -26.75 9.81 6.30
CA GLY A 281 -26.12 10.99 6.90
C GLY A 281 -25.11 11.55 5.91
N SER A 282 -25.55 12.54 5.13
CA SER A 282 -24.68 13.42 4.36
C SER A 282 -23.69 14.08 5.29
N VAL A 283 -22.38 13.84 5.08
CA VAL A 283 -21.34 14.80 5.42
C VAL A 283 -20.37 14.91 4.24
N ALA A 284 -20.23 16.15 3.81
CA ALA A 284 -19.50 16.66 2.68
C ALA A 284 -18.00 16.27 2.63
N ASN A 285 -17.52 16.16 1.38
CA ASN A 285 -16.17 16.51 0.91
C ASN A 285 -15.06 16.52 1.98
N GLN A 286 -14.44 15.36 2.20
CA GLN A 286 -13.08 15.27 2.72
C GLN A 286 -12.29 14.37 1.77
N ASN A 287 -11.29 14.94 1.09
CA ASN A 287 -10.30 14.29 0.22
C ASN A 287 -10.42 12.76 0.21
N SER A 288 -11.30 12.24 -0.65
CA SER A 288 -11.59 10.81 -0.65
C SER A 288 -10.35 10.10 -1.19
N LEU A 289 -9.67 9.33 -0.33
CA LEU A 289 -8.60 8.45 -0.78
C LEU A 289 -9.20 7.53 -1.85
N SER A 290 -8.56 7.48 -3.01
CA SER A 290 -8.90 6.53 -4.07
C SER A 290 -8.40 5.13 -3.72
N PHE A 291 -7.26 5.04 -3.00
CA PHE A 291 -6.61 3.78 -2.60
C PHE A 291 -5.94 3.88 -1.23
N ILE A 292 -5.79 2.74 -0.52
CA ILE A 292 -5.05 2.67 0.76
C ILE A 292 -3.55 3.00 0.59
N SER A 293 -2.98 2.81 -0.60
CA SER A 293 -1.62 3.24 -0.97
C SER A 293 -1.40 4.75 -0.94
N GLN A 294 -2.48 5.53 -0.97
CA GLN A 294 -2.39 6.98 -0.90
C GLN A 294 -2.18 7.50 0.53
N ILE A 295 -2.25 6.63 1.55
CA ILE A 295 -1.96 7.00 2.93
C ILE A 295 -0.49 7.39 3.06
N LYS A 296 -0.25 8.65 3.40
CA LYS A 296 1.08 9.21 3.60
C LYS A 296 1.53 9.03 5.05
N VAL A 297 2.74 8.52 5.22
CA VAL A 297 3.41 8.38 6.52
C VAL A 297 4.53 9.41 6.64
N PRO A 298 5.01 9.74 7.86
CA PRO A 298 6.14 10.63 8.03
C PRO A 298 7.36 10.18 7.21
N LEU A 299 8.11 11.14 6.66
CA LEU A 299 9.36 10.85 5.98
C LEU A 299 10.35 10.18 6.96
N HIS A 300 10.91 9.04 6.57
CA HIS A 300 11.85 8.29 7.40
C HIS A 300 13.07 9.17 7.77
N PRO A 301 13.52 9.20 9.04
CA PRO A 301 14.58 10.11 9.49
C PRO A 301 15.88 10.03 8.68
N ALA A 302 16.32 8.82 8.31
CA ALA A 302 17.50 8.65 7.48
C ALA A 302 17.32 9.19 6.05
N LEU A 303 16.12 9.01 5.47
CA LEU A 303 15.79 9.56 4.16
C LEU A 303 15.68 11.07 4.21
N LYS A 304 15.12 11.63 5.28
CA LYS A 304 15.06 13.07 5.51
C LYS A 304 16.46 13.68 5.54
N LYS A 305 17.37 13.09 6.32
CA LYS A 305 18.77 13.56 6.41
C LYS A 305 19.47 13.56 5.04
N ALA A 306 19.31 12.49 4.27
CA ALA A 306 19.87 12.38 2.92
C ALA A 306 19.23 13.37 1.93
N TRP A 307 17.91 13.49 1.95
CA TRP A 307 17.14 14.42 1.12
C TRP A 307 17.52 15.88 1.37
N ASP A 308 17.60 16.28 2.64
CA ASP A 308 17.97 17.65 3.03
C ASP A 308 19.39 17.99 2.56
N TYR A 309 20.33 17.05 2.70
CA TYR A 309 21.71 17.23 2.22
C TYR A 309 21.79 17.36 0.70
N LEU A 310 21.17 16.45 -0.05
CA LEU A 310 21.22 16.42 -1.52
C LEU A 310 20.52 17.65 -2.14
N ASN A 311 19.46 18.16 -1.51
CA ASN A 311 18.81 19.39 -1.99
C ASN A 311 19.65 20.65 -1.77
N GLN A 312 20.55 20.66 -0.79
CA GLN A 312 21.45 21.79 -0.54
C GLN A 312 22.72 21.73 -1.41
N HIS A 313 23.22 20.52 -1.69
CA HIS A 313 24.52 20.32 -2.34
C HIS A 313 24.39 19.85 -3.81
N GLY A 314 23.17 19.61 -4.28
CA GLY A 314 22.87 19.22 -5.64
C GLY A 314 22.71 17.71 -5.81
N TRP A 315 21.86 17.35 -6.77
CA TRP A 315 21.72 15.98 -7.26
C TRP A 315 22.65 15.81 -8.47
N SER A 316 23.72 15.03 -8.33
CA SER A 316 24.76 14.87 -9.37
C SER A 316 24.28 14.12 -10.64
N VAL A 317 23.11 13.48 -10.58
CA VAL A 317 22.52 12.67 -11.65
C VAL A 317 21.20 13.31 -12.05
N ASN A 318 20.95 13.36 -13.36
CA ASN A 318 19.80 14.00 -14.01
C ASN A 318 18.46 13.37 -13.56
N THR A 319 18.01 13.73 -12.35
CA THR A 319 16.86 13.15 -11.62
C THR A 319 15.75 14.18 -11.39
N GLN A 320 15.85 15.33 -12.05
CA GLN A 320 15.04 16.53 -11.81
C GLN A 320 13.52 16.28 -11.85
N GLU A 321 13.01 15.65 -12.92
CA GLU A 321 11.57 15.42 -13.10
C GLU A 321 10.95 14.55 -11.98
N GLY A 322 11.68 13.54 -11.51
CA GLY A 322 11.23 12.69 -10.42
C GLY A 322 11.38 13.32 -9.04
N ASN A 323 12.34 14.24 -8.86
CA ASN A 323 12.59 14.91 -7.60
C ASN A 323 11.61 16.05 -7.37
N ASP A 324 11.22 16.76 -8.42
CA ASP A 324 10.23 17.84 -8.35
C ASP A 324 8.87 17.32 -7.86
N ARG A 325 8.46 16.12 -8.31
CA ARG A 325 7.25 15.44 -7.82
C ARG A 325 7.34 15.13 -6.32
N ILE A 326 8.46 14.56 -5.85
CA ILE A 326 8.67 14.21 -4.43
C ILE A 326 8.72 15.47 -3.58
N LYS A 327 9.43 16.50 -4.03
CA LYS A 327 9.53 17.82 -3.39
C LYS A 327 8.16 18.46 -3.22
N THR A 328 7.40 18.57 -4.31
CA THR A 328 6.02 19.09 -4.30
C THR A 328 5.14 18.31 -3.30
N THR A 329 5.27 16.99 -3.29
CA THR A 329 4.49 16.14 -2.37
C THR A 329 4.88 16.39 -0.92
N LEU A 330 6.17 16.51 -0.61
CA LEU A 330 6.66 16.81 0.74
C LEU A 330 6.16 18.17 1.25
N GLU A 331 6.19 19.20 0.39
CA GLU A 331 5.70 20.55 0.71
C GLU A 331 4.19 20.53 0.99
N GLN A 332 3.39 19.95 0.09
CA GLN A 332 1.93 19.89 0.22
C GLN A 332 1.46 19.01 1.38
N SER A 333 2.26 18.00 1.75
CA SER A 333 1.85 16.97 2.72
C SER A 333 2.49 17.15 4.10
N LYS A 334 3.10 18.32 4.36
CA LYS A 334 3.79 18.62 5.63
C LYS A 334 4.85 17.57 5.99
N GLY A 335 5.70 17.21 5.02
CA GLY A 335 6.80 16.26 5.21
C GLY A 335 6.40 14.79 5.25
N ARG A 336 5.26 14.43 4.65
CA ARG A 336 4.77 13.04 4.57
C ARG A 336 4.77 12.53 3.14
N LEU A 337 5.11 11.26 2.96
CA LEU A 337 5.14 10.57 1.67
C LEU A 337 4.46 9.20 1.78
N ARG A 338 3.96 8.68 0.66
CA ARG A 338 3.51 7.29 0.54
C ARG A 338 4.69 6.35 0.73
N VAL A 339 4.45 5.13 1.20
CA VAL A 339 5.53 4.13 1.38
C VAL A 339 6.26 3.85 0.05
N ALA A 340 5.51 3.71 -1.05
CA ALA A 340 6.06 3.60 -2.40
C ALA A 340 6.98 4.77 -2.79
N GLU A 341 6.59 6.01 -2.48
CA GLU A 341 7.42 7.20 -2.77
C GLU A 341 8.69 7.26 -1.91
N GLN A 342 8.62 6.83 -0.66
CA GLN A 342 9.80 6.76 0.20
C GLN A 342 10.76 5.66 -0.23
N ARG A 343 10.24 4.56 -0.78
CA ARG A 343 11.07 3.51 -1.37
C ARG A 343 11.75 3.99 -2.66
N GLU A 344 11.03 4.69 -3.53
CA GLU A 344 11.62 5.35 -4.69
C GLU A 344 12.73 6.32 -4.26
N LEU A 345 12.45 7.16 -3.25
CA LEU A 345 13.41 8.11 -2.69
C LEU A 345 14.65 7.41 -2.13
N TYR A 346 14.48 6.28 -1.44
CA TYR A 346 15.61 5.50 -0.93
C TYR A 346 16.59 5.12 -2.05
N TYR A 347 16.08 4.56 -3.15
CA TYR A 347 16.94 4.15 -4.26
C TYR A 347 17.60 5.34 -4.95
N LYS A 348 16.91 6.48 -5.05
CA LYS A 348 17.51 7.73 -5.52
C LYS A 348 18.65 8.17 -4.61
N CYS A 349 18.47 8.18 -3.29
CA CYS A 349 19.54 8.51 -2.34
C CYS A 349 20.70 7.50 -2.43
N LEU A 350 20.43 6.22 -2.68
CA LEU A 350 21.46 5.20 -2.82
C LEU A 350 22.35 5.42 -4.07
N LEU A 351 21.79 5.94 -5.16
CA LEU A 351 22.58 6.32 -6.34
C LEU A 351 23.57 7.46 -6.02
N HIS A 352 23.29 8.25 -4.98
CA HIS A 352 24.14 9.32 -4.48
C HIS A 352 24.94 8.92 -3.23
N HIS A 353 25.21 7.63 -3.04
CA HIS A 353 25.90 7.16 -1.86
C HIS A 353 27.29 7.80 -1.68
N GLN A 354 28.03 8.02 -2.76
CA GLN A 354 29.37 8.62 -2.69
C GLN A 354 29.32 10.06 -2.16
N GLU A 355 28.36 10.87 -2.62
CA GLU A 355 28.14 12.24 -2.17
C GLU A 355 27.69 12.29 -0.71
N LEU A 356 26.82 11.36 -0.31
CA LEU A 356 26.36 11.21 1.07
C LEU A 356 27.49 10.82 2.03
N MET A 357 28.43 9.98 1.57
CA MET A 357 29.60 9.56 2.35
C MET A 357 30.70 10.63 2.39
N SER A 358 30.76 11.50 1.38
CA SER A 358 31.73 12.60 1.30
C SER A 358 31.28 13.87 2.04
N ALA A 359 30.09 13.85 2.64
CA ALA A 359 29.56 14.94 3.46
C ALA A 359 30.46 15.22 4.68
N PRO A 360 30.50 16.47 5.19
CA PRO A 360 31.25 16.81 6.41
C PRO A 360 30.90 15.91 7.61
N ASN A 361 29.65 15.46 7.66
CA ASN A 361 29.20 14.39 8.53
C ASN A 361 28.59 13.28 7.66
N PRO A 362 29.30 12.16 7.42
CA PRO A 362 28.84 11.10 6.54
C PRO A 362 27.41 10.64 6.87
N ILE A 363 26.57 10.55 5.83
CA ILE A 363 25.17 10.15 5.94
C ILE A 363 25.04 8.69 5.55
N HIS A 364 25.05 7.81 6.55
CA HIS A 364 24.84 6.39 6.35
C HIS A 364 23.34 6.10 6.16
N LEU A 365 22.99 5.55 5.00
CA LEU A 365 21.65 5.01 4.76
C LEU A 365 21.55 3.61 5.42
N PRO A 366 20.53 3.35 6.26
CA PRO A 366 20.22 2.01 6.72
C PRO A 366 19.90 1.08 5.57
N SER A 367 19.82 -0.24 5.82
CA SER A 367 19.40 -1.16 4.77
C SER A 367 17.95 -0.86 4.33
N ILE A 368 17.62 -1.10 3.06
CA ILE A 368 16.25 -0.96 2.58
C ILE A 368 15.27 -1.82 3.38
N LYS A 369 15.72 -2.98 3.90
CA LYS A 369 14.89 -3.86 4.72
C LYS A 369 14.45 -3.19 6.02
N ASP A 370 15.35 -2.42 6.66
CA ASP A 370 15.07 -1.74 7.92
C ASP A 370 14.14 -0.54 7.68
N VAL A 371 14.44 0.27 6.66
CA VAL A 371 13.58 1.39 6.25
C VAL A 371 12.18 0.90 5.92
N MET A 372 12.05 -0.16 5.11
CA MET A 372 10.74 -0.71 4.74
C MET A 372 9.99 -1.28 5.94
N LYS A 373 10.68 -1.91 6.91
CA LYS A 373 10.05 -2.43 8.12
C LYS A 373 9.41 -1.30 8.94
N ASP A 374 10.10 -0.17 9.10
CA ASP A 374 9.56 0.99 9.80
C ASP A 374 8.37 1.61 9.06
N LEU A 375 8.48 1.77 7.75
CA LEU A 375 7.40 2.32 6.91
C LEU A 375 6.15 1.41 6.87
N GLU A 376 6.34 0.09 6.76
CA GLU A 376 5.25 -0.89 6.82
C GLU A 376 4.53 -0.83 8.18
N ARG A 377 5.28 -0.72 9.28
CA ARG A 377 4.72 -0.57 10.63
C ARG A 377 3.91 0.73 10.76
N TRP A 378 4.48 1.88 10.39
CA TRP A 378 3.77 3.16 10.50
C TRP A 378 2.51 3.20 9.64
N ARG A 379 2.55 2.60 8.44
CA ARG A 379 1.37 2.48 7.60
C ARG A 379 0.27 1.66 8.29
N LYS A 380 0.62 0.52 8.88
CA LYS A 380 -0.31 -0.33 9.65
C LYS A 380 -0.92 0.43 10.83
N GLU A 381 -0.11 1.18 11.59
CA GLU A 381 -0.58 2.01 12.71
C GLU A 381 -1.57 3.08 12.24
N VAL A 382 -1.25 3.80 11.17
CA VAL A 382 -2.12 4.85 10.61
C VAL A 382 -3.43 4.26 10.09
N ILE A 383 -3.40 3.14 9.36
CA ILE A 383 -4.61 2.44 8.88
C ILE A 383 -5.45 1.99 10.06
N SER A 384 -4.83 1.36 11.06
CA SER A 384 -5.52 0.87 12.24
C SER A 384 -6.21 2.01 12.99
N ALA A 385 -5.50 3.12 13.22
CA ALA A 385 -6.07 4.30 13.87
C ALA A 385 -7.19 4.94 13.04
N HIS A 386 -7.06 4.97 11.72
CA HIS A 386 -8.03 5.63 10.84
C HIS A 386 -9.33 4.84 10.64
N TYR A 387 -9.23 3.50 10.59
CA TYR A 387 -10.35 2.60 10.31
C TYR A 387 -10.86 1.82 11.54
N THR A 388 -10.36 2.16 12.73
CA THR A 388 -10.92 1.68 14.00
C THR A 388 -11.52 2.86 14.75
N PRO A 389 -12.68 3.39 14.32
CA PRO A 389 -13.28 4.54 14.99
C PRO A 389 -13.64 4.15 16.43
N ILE A 390 -13.06 4.85 17.39
CA ILE A 390 -13.56 4.86 18.76
C ILE A 390 -14.59 5.98 18.81
N GLN A 391 -15.87 5.62 18.74
CA GLN A 391 -16.94 6.60 18.94
C GLN A 391 -17.25 6.70 20.43
N HIS A 392 -17.04 7.89 20.98
CA HIS A 392 -17.54 8.27 22.30
C HIS A 392 -18.92 8.91 22.12
N LEU A 393 -19.97 8.19 22.47
CA LEU A 393 -21.31 8.76 22.52
C LEU A 393 -21.51 9.38 23.91
N ALA A 394 -21.49 10.70 23.98
CA ALA A 394 -21.79 11.42 25.21
C ALA A 394 -23.25 11.15 25.64
N ILE A 395 -23.46 10.98 26.94
CA ILE A 395 -24.82 10.97 27.50
C ILE A 395 -25.29 12.42 27.53
N ASN A 396 -26.18 12.81 26.63
CA ASN A 396 -26.94 14.05 26.79
C ASN A 396 -27.83 13.88 28.03
N ARG A 397 -27.42 14.50 29.14
CA ARG A 397 -28.14 14.47 30.42
C ARG A 397 -29.50 15.20 30.38
N GLU A 398 -29.89 15.79 29.25
CA GLU A 398 -31.16 16.54 29.11
C GLU A 398 -32.34 15.73 28.55
N LYS A 399 -32.19 14.44 28.23
CA LYS A 399 -33.33 13.55 27.91
C LYS A 399 -33.48 12.35 28.85
N ALA A 400 -32.85 12.40 30.02
CA ALA A 400 -32.98 11.36 31.04
C ALA A 400 -34.27 11.47 31.89
N ALA A 401 -35.14 12.47 31.62
CA ALA A 401 -36.39 12.65 32.36
C ALA A 401 -37.64 12.07 31.68
N ASP A 402 -37.60 11.74 30.38
CA ASP A 402 -38.80 11.26 29.63
C ASP A 402 -38.71 9.82 29.12
N THR A 403 -37.63 9.07 29.39
CA THR A 403 -37.50 7.65 28.98
C THR A 403 -37.50 6.70 30.17
N GLN A 404 -38.34 6.96 31.16
CA GLN A 404 -38.76 5.94 32.14
C GLN A 404 -40.02 5.17 31.69
N ALA A 405 -40.56 5.42 30.48
CA ALA A 405 -41.78 4.79 29.99
C ALA A 405 -41.63 3.76 28.85
N GLU A 406 -40.43 3.52 28.30
CA GLU A 406 -40.25 2.55 27.19
C GLU A 406 -39.30 1.37 27.52
N ILE A 407 -39.12 1.05 28.81
CA ILE A 407 -38.46 -0.20 29.26
C ILE A 407 -39.52 -1.24 29.68
N SER A 408 -40.61 -1.31 28.92
CA SER A 408 -41.60 -2.38 29.05
C SER A 408 -42.24 -2.63 27.69
N LEU A 409 -41.50 -3.31 26.81
CA LEU A 409 -41.97 -4.33 25.86
C LEU A 409 -40.81 -4.91 25.03
#